data_AF-A0A921IJM5-F1
#
_entry.id   AF-A0A921IJM5-F1
#
_cell.length_a   1.000
_cell.length_b   1.000
_cell.length_c   1.000
_cell.angle_alpha   90.00
_cell.angle_beta   90.00
_cell.angle_gamma   90.00
#
_symmetry.space_group_name_H-M   'P 1'
#
loop_
_entity.id
_entity.type
_entity.pdbx_description
1 polymer ?
#
loop_
_entity_poly.entity_id
_entity_poly.type
_entity_poly.pdbx_seq_one_letter_code
_entity_poly.pdbx_strand_id
1 'polypeptide(L)'
;MQIEFHRTGAERKALVTVIGEILEVRPKYKGMPSAAYEIDCFTVTKDGTLEFDDQADSVEVEKLLERLADRGIVAAPTEMAQARIHKRAEELSAASENEPQESNVGLTVKIPLDKAAVGNLTKLLDAKGNLIRKALGIADLRIEVLEDRVTFPWFSQVDADSAAAYTHFISALCEMSRNAKRVTATEKPVENEKYAFRCFLLRLGFIGSEYKVERKILLKNLTGSSAFKNGGVSHEVSE
;
A
#
# COMPACT_ATOMS: atom_id res chain seq x y z
N MET A 1 -19.92 -15.34 4.64
CA MET A 1 -18.59 -14.90 5.17
C MET A 1 -17.75 -14.25 4.07
N GLN A 2 -16.74 -13.46 4.42
CA GLN A 2 -15.90 -12.73 3.44
C GLN A 2 -14.42 -12.77 3.84
N ILE A 3 -13.54 -12.93 2.86
CA ILE A 3 -12.08 -12.94 3.03
C ILE A 3 -11.46 -11.99 2.00
N GLU A 4 -10.74 -10.98 2.48
CA GLU A 4 -10.15 -9.97 1.61
C GLU A 4 -8.77 -10.41 1.14
N PHE A 5 -8.51 -10.36 -0.18
CA PHE A 5 -7.17 -10.59 -0.73
C PHE A 5 -6.52 -9.31 -1.26
N HIS A 6 -7.29 -8.21 -1.33
CA HIS A 6 -6.92 -6.91 -1.94
C HIS A 6 -6.31 -7.03 -3.35
N ARG A 7 -6.64 -8.10 -4.09
CA ARG A 7 -6.13 -8.35 -5.45
C ARG A 7 -7.10 -7.76 -6.48
N THR A 8 -6.65 -6.77 -7.24
CA THR A 8 -7.47 -6.15 -8.31
C THR A 8 -6.88 -6.41 -9.70
N GLY A 9 -7.67 -6.15 -10.76
CA GLY A 9 -7.18 -6.19 -12.14
C GLY A 9 -6.62 -7.56 -12.58
N ALA A 10 -5.33 -7.60 -12.92
CA ALA A 10 -4.65 -8.82 -13.36
C ALA A 10 -4.41 -9.81 -12.21
N GLU A 11 -4.14 -9.32 -11.00
CA GLU A 11 -3.94 -10.15 -9.82
C GLU A 11 -5.25 -10.81 -9.39
N ARG A 12 -6.37 -10.09 -9.53
CA ARG A 12 -7.71 -10.66 -9.35
C ARG A 12 -7.97 -11.81 -10.32
N LYS A 13 -7.58 -11.66 -11.59
CA LYS A 13 -7.72 -12.75 -12.58
C LYS A 13 -6.84 -13.94 -12.23
N ALA A 14 -5.64 -13.72 -11.71
CA ALA A 14 -4.78 -14.78 -11.21
C ALA A 14 -5.41 -15.50 -10.01
N LEU A 15 -5.94 -14.77 -9.02
CA LEU A 15 -6.68 -15.33 -7.88
C LEU A 15 -7.86 -16.20 -8.34
N VAL A 16 -8.70 -15.67 -9.24
CA VAL A 16 -9.84 -16.38 -9.83
C VAL A 16 -9.40 -17.65 -10.57
N THR A 17 -8.29 -17.59 -11.30
CA THR A 17 -7.76 -18.75 -12.03
C THR A 17 -7.30 -19.82 -11.06
N VAL A 18 -6.55 -19.45 -10.02
CA VAL A 18 -6.05 -20.40 -9.02
C VAL A 18 -7.18 -21.02 -8.20
N ILE A 19 -8.20 -20.24 -7.80
CA ILE A 19 -9.37 -20.80 -7.11
C ILE A 19 -10.10 -21.80 -8.01
N GLY A 20 -10.29 -21.47 -9.29
CA GLY A 20 -10.88 -22.40 -10.26
C GLY A 20 -10.07 -23.68 -10.47
N GLU A 21 -8.74 -23.61 -10.41
CA GLU A 21 -7.87 -24.79 -10.45
C GLU A 21 -7.97 -25.64 -9.18
N ILE A 22 -8.02 -25.01 -7.99
CA ILE A 22 -8.10 -25.72 -6.71
C ILE A 22 -9.41 -26.47 -6.56
N LEU A 23 -10.51 -25.85 -6.99
CA LEU A 23 -11.87 -26.40 -6.94
C LEU A 23 -12.20 -27.23 -8.18
N GLU A 24 -11.31 -27.27 -9.18
CA GLU A 24 -11.54 -27.90 -10.50
C GLU A 24 -12.80 -27.38 -11.23
N VAL A 25 -13.22 -26.16 -10.92
CA VAL A 25 -14.42 -25.49 -11.47
C VAL A 25 -14.01 -24.29 -12.32
N ARG A 26 -14.62 -24.16 -13.50
CA ARG A 26 -14.36 -23.02 -14.40
C ARG A 26 -15.00 -21.73 -13.88
N PRO A 27 -14.22 -20.66 -13.65
CA PRO A 27 -14.78 -19.39 -13.21
C PRO A 27 -15.72 -18.75 -14.24
N LYS A 28 -16.86 -18.23 -13.77
CA LYS A 28 -17.86 -17.57 -14.60
C LYS A 28 -17.89 -16.07 -14.32
N TYR A 29 -17.59 -15.26 -15.32
CA TYR A 29 -17.66 -13.79 -15.21
C TYR A 29 -19.11 -13.29 -15.26
N LYS A 30 -19.53 -12.50 -14.27
CA LYS A 30 -20.92 -12.04 -14.09
C LYS A 30 -21.28 -10.76 -14.87
N GLY A 31 -20.31 -10.12 -15.55
CA GLY A 31 -20.55 -8.90 -16.32
C GLY A 31 -20.76 -7.65 -15.45
N MET A 32 -21.07 -6.52 -16.07
CA MET A 32 -21.35 -5.25 -15.38
C MET A 32 -22.78 -5.25 -14.79
N PRO A 33 -23.04 -4.58 -13.65
CA PRO A 33 -22.15 -3.65 -12.93
C PRO A 33 -21.20 -4.32 -11.93
N SER A 34 -21.46 -5.57 -11.53
CA SER A 34 -20.71 -6.23 -10.44
C SER A 34 -19.28 -6.60 -10.80
N ALA A 35 -19.02 -6.96 -12.07
CA ALA A 35 -17.72 -7.41 -12.57
C ALA A 35 -17.05 -8.50 -11.70
N ALA A 36 -17.89 -9.34 -11.06
CA ALA A 36 -17.50 -10.44 -10.18
C ALA A 36 -17.30 -11.75 -10.95
N TYR A 37 -16.59 -12.70 -10.34
CA TYR A 37 -16.43 -14.07 -10.83
C TYR A 37 -17.08 -15.04 -9.86
N GLU A 38 -17.94 -15.90 -10.37
CA GLU A 38 -18.58 -16.99 -9.62
C GLU A 38 -17.78 -18.28 -9.88
N ILE A 39 -17.40 -18.97 -8.81
CA ILE A 39 -16.60 -20.20 -8.81
C ILE A 39 -17.24 -21.14 -7.79
N ASP A 40 -18.14 -21.98 -8.27
CA ASP A 40 -18.95 -22.85 -7.41
C ASP A 40 -19.73 -22.07 -6.34
N CYS A 41 -19.55 -22.37 -5.04
CA CYS A 41 -20.15 -21.64 -3.93
C CYS A 41 -19.40 -20.35 -3.54
N PHE A 42 -18.31 -20.02 -4.23
CA PHE A 42 -17.50 -18.82 -3.99
C PHE A 42 -17.74 -17.73 -5.03
N THR A 43 -17.67 -16.48 -4.60
CA THR A 43 -17.73 -15.30 -5.46
C THR A 43 -16.54 -14.40 -5.21
N VAL A 44 -15.74 -14.12 -6.25
CA VAL A 44 -14.67 -13.12 -6.19
C VAL A 44 -15.20 -11.79 -6.70
N THR A 45 -15.28 -10.80 -5.82
CA THR A 45 -15.81 -9.47 -6.12
C THR A 45 -14.86 -8.65 -6.98
N LYS A 46 -15.32 -7.46 -7.40
CA LYS A 46 -14.52 -6.58 -8.25
C LYS A 46 -13.22 -6.16 -7.57
N ASP A 47 -13.26 -5.98 -6.27
CA ASP A 47 -12.22 -5.42 -5.42
C ASP A 47 -11.26 -6.49 -4.86
N GLY A 48 -11.48 -7.77 -5.19
CA GLY A 48 -10.61 -8.87 -4.77
C GLY A 48 -10.98 -9.49 -3.43
N THR A 49 -12.25 -9.38 -3.04
CA THR A 49 -12.81 -10.06 -1.86
C THR A 49 -13.42 -11.40 -2.30
N LEU A 50 -13.13 -12.45 -1.55
CA LEU A 50 -13.74 -13.77 -1.69
C LEU A 50 -14.95 -13.85 -0.76
N GLU A 51 -16.15 -13.96 -1.33
CA GLU A 51 -17.41 -14.10 -0.62
C GLU A 51 -17.94 -15.53 -0.77
N PHE A 52 -18.49 -16.10 0.29
CA PHE A 52 -19.14 -17.41 0.28
C PHE A 52 -20.25 -17.45 1.34
N ASP A 53 -21.28 -18.25 1.10
CA ASP A 53 -22.44 -18.40 1.99
C ASP A 53 -22.17 -19.43 3.12
N ASP A 54 -23.03 -19.49 4.13
CA ASP A 54 -22.96 -20.48 5.24
C ASP A 54 -23.19 -21.93 4.74
N GLN A 55 -23.58 -22.10 3.48
CA GLN A 55 -23.65 -23.41 2.81
C GLN A 55 -22.28 -23.97 2.39
N ALA A 56 -21.22 -23.15 2.40
CA ALA A 56 -19.86 -23.64 2.14
C ALA A 56 -19.36 -24.44 3.34
N ASP A 57 -18.91 -25.68 3.11
CA ASP A 57 -18.35 -26.51 4.17
C ASP A 57 -17.09 -25.82 4.74
N SER A 58 -17.09 -25.56 6.04
CA SER A 58 -15.96 -24.94 6.75
C SER A 58 -14.61 -25.62 6.47
N VAL A 59 -14.61 -26.93 6.24
CA VAL A 59 -13.42 -27.74 5.90
C VAL A 59 -12.97 -27.48 4.46
N GLU A 60 -13.89 -27.25 3.53
CA GLU A 60 -13.56 -26.91 2.14
C GLU A 60 -12.98 -25.50 2.04
N VAL A 61 -13.52 -24.56 2.81
CA VAL A 61 -13.00 -23.18 2.91
C VAL A 61 -11.57 -23.20 3.47
N GLU A 62 -11.32 -23.93 4.56
CA GLU A 62 -9.98 -24.00 5.17
C GLU A 62 -8.95 -24.64 4.23
N LYS A 63 -9.30 -25.74 3.55
CA LYS A 63 -8.46 -26.39 2.52
C LYS A 63 -8.17 -25.47 1.34
N LEU A 64 -9.16 -24.69 0.89
CA LEU A 64 -8.96 -23.73 -0.19
C LEU A 64 -7.95 -22.65 0.22
N LEU A 65 -8.05 -22.12 1.43
CA LEU A 65 -7.12 -21.11 1.95
C LEU A 65 -5.70 -21.64 2.12
N GLU A 66 -5.55 -22.88 2.62
CA GLU A 66 -4.24 -23.54 2.74
C GLU A 66 -3.56 -23.69 1.38
N ARG A 67 -4.30 -24.20 0.37
CA ARG A 67 -3.79 -24.36 -1.00
C ARG A 67 -3.49 -23.03 -1.70
N LEU A 68 -4.24 -21.97 -1.38
CA LEU A 68 -3.92 -20.62 -1.85
C LEU A 68 -2.63 -20.11 -1.20
N ALA A 69 -2.43 -20.35 0.10
CA ALA A 69 -1.23 -19.96 0.82
C ALA A 69 0.03 -20.69 0.33
N ASP A 70 -0.06 -21.99 0.01
CA ASP A 70 1.02 -22.77 -0.61
C ASP A 70 1.48 -22.18 -1.95
N ARG A 71 0.55 -21.53 -2.67
CA ARG A 71 0.81 -20.83 -3.94
C ARG A 71 1.22 -19.37 -3.75
N GLY A 72 1.47 -18.95 -2.51
CA GLY A 72 1.87 -17.58 -2.15
C GLY A 72 0.74 -16.55 -2.22
N ILE A 73 -0.52 -17.01 -2.34
CA ILE A 73 -1.71 -16.16 -2.35
C ILE A 73 -2.29 -16.14 -0.94
N VAL A 74 -1.81 -15.19 -0.14
CA VAL A 74 -2.24 -15.04 1.26
C VAL A 74 -3.40 -14.03 1.31
N ALA A 75 -4.46 -14.39 2.03
CA ALA A 75 -5.51 -13.45 2.39
C ALA A 75 -4.95 -12.33 3.29
N ALA A 76 -5.52 -11.14 3.19
CA ALA A 76 -5.34 -10.11 4.21
C ALA A 76 -5.75 -10.71 5.56
N PRO A 77 -4.97 -10.54 6.63
CA PRO A 77 -5.14 -11.35 7.83
C PRO A 77 -6.38 -10.91 8.59
N THR A 78 -7.48 -11.66 8.49
CA THR A 78 -8.51 -11.66 9.52
C THR A 78 -8.06 -12.66 10.60
N GLU A 79 -7.57 -12.10 11.70
CA GLU A 79 -7.37 -12.71 13.03
C GLU A 79 -6.28 -13.79 13.29
N MET A 80 -5.46 -14.21 12.31
CA MET A 80 -4.29 -15.08 12.61
C MET A 80 -2.94 -14.34 12.75
N ALA A 81 -2.96 -13.01 12.84
CA ALA A 81 -1.76 -12.19 12.96
C ALA A 81 -1.13 -12.16 14.37
N GLN A 82 -1.85 -12.56 15.42
CA GLN A 82 -1.36 -12.36 16.79
C GLN A 82 -0.27 -13.36 17.21
N ALA A 83 -0.25 -14.57 16.66
CA ALA A 83 0.73 -15.60 17.03
C ALA A 83 2.13 -15.38 16.41
N ARG A 84 2.23 -14.73 15.24
CA ARG A 84 3.52 -14.45 14.59
C ARG A 84 4.19 -13.19 15.12
N ILE A 85 3.43 -12.25 15.68
CA ILE A 85 3.97 -11.04 16.30
C ILE A 85 4.70 -11.39 17.61
N HIS A 86 4.18 -12.33 18.41
CA HIS A 86 4.81 -12.71 19.67
C HIS A 86 6.16 -13.42 19.48
N LYS A 87 6.27 -14.33 18.50
CA LYS A 87 7.52 -15.06 18.24
C LYS A 87 8.58 -14.21 17.52
N ARG A 88 8.15 -13.24 16.69
CA ARG A 88 9.07 -12.34 15.98
C ARG A 88 9.59 -11.22 16.89
N ALA A 89 8.84 -10.80 17.90
CA ALA A 89 9.29 -9.83 18.90
C ALA A 89 10.38 -10.38 19.84
N GLU A 90 10.35 -11.68 20.17
CA GLU A 90 11.39 -12.32 20.98
C GLU A 90 12.66 -12.63 20.20
N GLU A 91 12.57 -12.93 18.90
CA GLU A 91 13.77 -13.18 18.06
C GLU A 91 14.48 -11.89 17.60
N LEU A 92 13.80 -10.74 17.64
CA LEU A 92 14.39 -9.43 17.31
C LEU A 92 14.91 -8.65 18.53
N SER A 93 14.58 -9.07 19.76
CA SER A 93 15.08 -8.40 20.98
C SER A 93 16.47 -8.89 21.43
N ALA A 94 16.98 -9.97 20.83
CA ALA A 94 18.27 -10.58 21.22
C ALA A 94 19.50 -10.00 20.51
N ALA A 95 19.35 -9.01 19.62
CA ALA A 95 20.47 -8.46 18.86
C ALA A 95 20.40 -6.93 18.71
N SER A 96 20.53 -6.21 19.83
CA SER A 96 21.28 -4.95 19.87
C SER A 96 21.38 -4.46 21.32
N GLU A 97 22.35 -4.99 22.06
CA GLU A 97 22.97 -4.23 23.15
C GLU A 97 23.78 -3.09 22.53
N ASN A 98 23.36 -1.83 22.77
CA ASN A 98 24.21 -0.79 23.36
C ASN A 98 23.47 0.55 23.43
N GLU A 99 23.09 0.86 24.67
CA GLU A 99 23.10 2.13 25.41
C GLU A 99 22.56 3.47 24.84
N PRO A 100 22.03 4.32 25.75
CA PRO A 100 21.10 5.40 25.42
C PRO A 100 21.86 6.70 25.16
N GLN A 101 21.43 7.56 24.25
CA GLN A 101 21.63 9.01 24.38
C GLN A 101 20.56 9.84 23.66
N GLU A 102 20.21 10.91 24.36
CA GLU A 102 19.15 11.87 24.10
C GLU A 102 19.42 12.78 22.88
N SER A 103 18.32 13.35 22.39
CA SER A 103 18.21 14.51 21.50
C SER A 103 18.56 14.30 20.02
N ASN A 104 17.51 14.22 19.19
CA ASN A 104 17.51 14.44 17.75
C ASN A 104 18.01 13.32 16.80
N VAL A 105 17.41 12.13 16.91
CA VAL A 105 17.60 11.09 15.90
C VAL A 105 16.70 11.36 14.68
N GLY A 106 17.31 11.74 13.55
CA GLY A 106 16.62 11.82 12.26
C GLY A 106 16.17 10.47 11.74
N LEU A 107 15.03 10.42 11.05
CA LEU A 107 14.49 9.18 10.49
C LEU A 107 15.13 8.91 9.12
N THR A 108 15.87 7.80 9.02
CA THR A 108 16.35 7.26 7.75
C THR A 108 15.67 5.94 7.46
N VAL A 109 14.82 5.92 6.42
CA VAL A 109 14.16 4.68 5.97
C VAL A 109 15.11 3.90 5.07
N LYS A 110 15.21 2.58 5.28
CA LYS A 110 16.04 1.67 4.47
C LYS A 110 15.16 0.57 3.89
N ILE A 111 15.16 0.43 2.57
CA ILE A 111 14.38 -0.57 1.85
C ILE A 111 15.33 -1.51 1.09
N PRO A 112 15.21 -2.84 1.19
CA PRO A 112 16.04 -3.77 0.42
C PRO A 112 15.94 -3.50 -1.09
N LEU A 113 17.04 -3.65 -1.81
CA LEU A 113 17.12 -3.27 -3.23
C LEU A 113 16.16 -4.10 -4.11
N ASP A 114 15.88 -5.36 -3.75
CA ASP A 114 14.90 -6.20 -4.45
C ASP A 114 13.44 -5.71 -4.29
N LYS A 115 13.19 -4.84 -3.30
CA LYS A 115 11.89 -4.24 -3.00
C LYS A 115 11.68 -2.87 -3.64
N ALA A 116 12.63 -2.36 -4.43
CA ALA A 116 12.46 -1.13 -5.20
C ALA A 116 13.04 -1.25 -6.63
N ALA A 117 12.29 -0.81 -7.64
CA ALA A 117 12.85 -0.64 -8.98
C ALA A 117 13.42 0.78 -9.10
N VAL A 118 14.69 0.95 -8.74
CA VAL A 118 15.37 2.26 -8.59
C VAL A 118 15.13 3.18 -9.78
N GLY A 119 15.29 2.70 -11.02
CA GLY A 119 15.07 3.53 -12.21
C GLY A 119 13.64 4.05 -12.37
N ASN A 120 12.63 3.27 -11.96
CA ASN A 120 11.24 3.72 -11.94
C ASN A 120 10.95 4.63 -10.75
N LEU A 121 11.56 4.35 -9.60
CA LEU A 121 11.45 5.16 -8.40
C LEU A 121 12.01 6.57 -8.64
N THR A 122 13.19 6.70 -9.25
CA THR A 122 13.77 8.01 -9.61
C THR A 122 12.82 8.78 -10.53
N LYS A 123 12.32 8.16 -11.61
CA LYS A 123 11.36 8.82 -12.53
C LYS A 123 10.07 9.24 -11.83
N LEU A 124 9.62 8.47 -10.84
CA LEU A 124 8.43 8.80 -10.07
C LEU A 124 8.68 10.02 -9.16
N LEU A 125 9.82 10.04 -8.48
CA LEU A 125 10.25 11.16 -7.64
C LEU A 125 10.45 12.42 -8.49
N ASP A 126 11.01 12.31 -9.70
CA ASP A 126 11.13 13.44 -10.62
C ASP A 126 9.76 13.97 -11.06
N ALA A 127 8.84 13.08 -11.43
CA ALA A 127 7.51 13.47 -11.91
C ALA A 127 6.61 14.10 -10.84
N LYS A 128 6.89 13.90 -9.54
CA LYS A 128 6.05 14.37 -8.42
C LYS A 128 6.85 15.09 -7.34
N GLY A 129 8.09 15.46 -7.64
CA GLY A 129 9.06 15.89 -6.63
C GLY A 129 8.59 17.08 -5.84
N ASN A 130 8.04 18.11 -6.49
CA ASN A 130 7.52 19.28 -5.79
C ASN A 130 6.38 18.92 -4.83
N LEU A 131 5.45 18.07 -5.29
CA LEU A 131 4.29 17.68 -4.48
C LEU A 131 4.70 16.81 -3.29
N ILE A 132 5.66 15.90 -3.48
CA ILE A 132 6.18 15.04 -2.41
C ILE A 132 7.01 15.88 -1.41
N ARG A 133 7.90 16.77 -1.88
CA ARG A 133 8.66 17.69 -1.01
C ARG A 133 7.73 18.48 -0.11
N LYS A 134 6.68 19.07 -0.68
CA LYS A 134 5.72 19.87 0.07
C LYS A 134 4.90 19.02 1.05
N ALA A 135 4.40 17.87 0.62
CA ALA A 135 3.63 16.95 1.47
C ALA A 135 4.43 16.52 2.72
N LEU A 136 5.68 16.12 2.52
CA LEU A 136 6.56 15.63 3.58
C LEU A 136 7.23 16.75 4.38
N GLY A 137 7.17 18.00 3.90
CA GLY A 137 7.83 19.15 4.54
C GLY A 137 9.36 19.10 4.44
N ILE A 138 9.89 18.53 3.36
CA ILE A 138 11.33 18.31 3.16
C ILE A 138 11.86 19.13 1.99
N ALA A 139 13.11 19.57 2.09
CA ALA A 139 13.78 20.31 1.02
C ALA A 139 14.37 19.38 -0.05
N ASP A 140 14.73 18.15 0.32
CA ASP A 140 15.50 17.23 -0.51
C ASP A 140 14.81 15.87 -0.63
N LEU A 141 14.89 15.28 -1.83
CA LEU A 141 14.33 13.97 -2.18
C LEU A 141 15.39 12.99 -2.70
N ARG A 142 16.68 13.31 -2.54
CA ARG A 142 17.76 12.41 -2.92
C ARG A 142 17.62 11.07 -2.21
N ILE A 143 17.84 10.00 -2.96
CA ILE A 143 17.94 8.63 -2.46
C ILE A 143 19.38 8.17 -2.60
N GLU A 144 19.88 7.39 -1.65
CA GLU A 144 21.20 6.76 -1.77
C GLU A 144 21.00 5.27 -2.04
N VAL A 145 21.74 4.75 -3.02
CA VAL A 145 21.64 3.35 -3.42
C VAL A 145 22.93 2.68 -2.98
N LEU A 146 22.82 1.72 -2.07
CA LEU A 146 23.90 0.84 -1.62
C LEU A 146 23.75 -0.53 -2.28
N GLU A 147 24.69 -1.44 -2.01
CA GLU A 147 24.75 -2.77 -2.63
C GLU A 147 23.48 -3.60 -2.39
N ASP A 148 22.91 -3.56 -1.19
CA ASP A 148 21.78 -4.39 -0.78
C ASP A 148 20.49 -3.61 -0.47
N ARG A 149 20.55 -2.26 -0.48
CA ARG A 149 19.44 -1.42 -0.02
C ARG A 149 19.44 -0.01 -0.62
N VAL A 150 18.25 0.59 -0.65
CA VAL A 150 18.02 2.01 -0.95
C VAL A 150 17.69 2.74 0.35
N THR A 151 18.33 3.88 0.58
CA THR A 151 18.13 4.73 1.77
C THR A 151 17.46 6.04 1.40
N PHE A 152 16.64 6.53 2.32
CA PHE A 152 15.86 7.76 2.19
C PHE A 152 16.25 8.70 3.34
N PRO A 153 17.37 9.42 3.24
CA PRO A 153 17.85 10.35 4.27
C PRO A 153 17.09 11.68 4.22
N TRP A 154 15.75 11.62 4.22
CA TRP A 154 14.89 12.78 3.97
C TRP A 154 14.56 13.58 5.23
N PHE A 155 14.67 12.97 6.42
CA PHE A 155 14.08 13.52 7.64
C PHE A 155 15.12 13.73 8.74
N SER A 156 15.27 14.97 9.18
CA SER A 156 16.14 15.31 10.32
C SER A 156 15.44 15.14 11.67
N GLN A 157 14.12 15.39 11.74
CA GLN A 157 13.30 15.24 12.94
C GLN A 157 11.87 14.91 12.53
N VAL A 158 11.27 13.90 13.15
CA VAL A 158 9.86 13.53 12.93
C VAL A 158 9.25 13.03 14.24
N ASP A 159 7.98 13.36 14.46
CA ASP A 159 7.17 12.72 15.51
C ASP A 159 6.82 11.27 15.14
N ALA A 160 6.35 10.50 16.12
CA ALA A 160 6.08 9.07 15.94
C ALA A 160 5.00 8.78 14.86
N ASP A 161 3.92 9.57 14.84
CA ASP A 161 2.83 9.37 13.87
C ASP A 161 3.30 9.73 12.45
N SER A 162 4.04 10.83 12.31
CA SER A 162 4.66 11.21 11.03
C SER A 162 5.69 10.18 10.58
N ALA A 163 6.51 9.63 11.48
CA ALA A 163 7.48 8.61 11.16
C ALA A 163 6.83 7.35 10.58
N ALA A 164 5.73 6.89 11.18
CA ALA A 164 4.94 5.76 10.68
C ALA A 164 4.34 6.08 9.29
N ALA A 165 3.69 7.24 9.15
CA ALA A 165 3.06 7.65 7.89
C ALA A 165 4.08 7.78 6.74
N TYR A 166 5.25 8.37 7.00
CA TYR A 166 6.30 8.55 6.00
C TYR A 166 6.98 7.24 5.63
N THR A 167 7.22 6.36 6.60
CA THR A 167 7.76 5.02 6.34
C THR A 167 6.83 4.20 5.46
N HIS A 168 5.53 4.23 5.76
CA HIS A 168 4.53 3.54 4.95
C HIS A 168 4.43 4.14 3.55
N PHE A 169 4.42 5.47 3.43
CA PHE A 169 4.44 6.15 2.14
C PHE A 169 5.65 5.77 1.27
N ILE A 170 6.86 5.77 1.84
CA ILE A 170 8.09 5.36 1.13
C ILE A 170 8.02 3.91 0.68
N SER A 171 7.49 3.02 1.54
CA SER A 171 7.29 1.60 1.20
C SER A 171 6.35 1.44 0.00
N ALA A 172 5.23 2.17 0.00
CA ALA A 172 4.27 2.18 -1.11
C ALA A 172 4.87 2.76 -2.41
N LEU A 173 5.73 3.78 -2.33
CA LEU A 173 6.47 4.28 -3.50
C LEU A 173 7.38 3.20 -4.10
N CYS A 174 8.09 2.46 -3.25
CA CYS A 174 8.97 1.38 -3.67
C CYS A 174 8.17 0.23 -4.32
N GLU A 175 7.05 -0.16 -3.71
CA GLU A 175 6.15 -1.17 -4.29
C GLU A 175 5.59 -0.72 -5.65
N MET A 176 5.07 0.50 -5.73
CA MET A 176 4.55 1.03 -6.99
C MET A 176 5.66 1.11 -8.06
N SER A 177 6.90 1.46 -7.68
CA SER A 177 8.03 1.49 -8.63
C SER A 177 8.29 0.12 -9.26
N ARG A 178 8.15 -0.96 -8.49
CA ARG A 178 8.32 -2.35 -8.95
C ARG A 178 7.19 -2.79 -9.86
N ASN A 179 5.96 -2.46 -9.48
CA ASN A 179 4.77 -2.94 -10.18
C ASN A 179 4.48 -2.12 -11.45
N ALA A 180 5.02 -0.90 -11.56
CA ALA A 180 4.82 -0.03 -12.72
C ALA A 180 5.60 -0.50 -13.96
N LYS A 181 4.88 -0.96 -15.00
CA LYS A 181 5.49 -1.32 -16.30
C LYS A 181 6.16 -0.14 -17.01
N ARG A 182 5.65 1.08 -16.81
CA ARG A 182 6.21 2.32 -17.39
C ARG A 182 5.94 3.49 -16.46
N VAL A 183 6.98 4.27 -16.19
CA VAL A 183 6.90 5.55 -15.46
C VAL A 183 7.48 6.65 -16.34
N THR A 184 6.75 7.76 -16.47
CA THR A 184 7.20 8.94 -17.20
C THR A 184 7.66 10.00 -16.21
N ALA A 185 8.88 10.50 -16.36
CA ALA A 185 9.49 11.54 -15.51
C ALA A 185 9.05 12.96 -15.90
N THR A 186 7.77 13.15 -16.23
CA THR A 186 7.25 14.47 -16.59
C THR A 186 6.49 15.04 -15.40
N GLU A 187 7.05 16.09 -14.81
CA GLU A 187 6.36 16.89 -13.82
C GLU A 187 5.21 17.66 -14.48
N LYS A 188 4.02 17.61 -13.85
CA LYS A 188 2.85 18.34 -14.31
C LYS A 188 2.48 19.38 -13.26
N PRO A 189 2.30 20.66 -13.64
CA PRO A 189 1.78 21.65 -12.72
C PRO A 189 0.39 21.22 -12.25
N VAL A 190 0.13 21.42 -10.97
CA VAL A 190 -1.12 21.05 -10.32
C VAL A 190 -1.71 22.27 -9.65
N GLU A 191 -2.91 22.67 -10.07
CA GLU A 191 -3.65 23.81 -9.51
C GLU A 191 -4.10 23.53 -8.06
N ASN A 192 -4.52 22.29 -7.78
CA ASN A 192 -4.90 21.86 -6.44
C ASN A 192 -4.02 20.69 -5.98
N GLU A 193 -3.04 21.02 -5.16
CA GLU A 193 -2.08 20.08 -4.59
C GLU A 193 -2.75 19.02 -3.71
N LYS A 194 -3.66 19.44 -2.81
CA LYS A 194 -4.31 18.52 -1.86
C LYS A 194 -5.17 17.49 -2.60
N TYR A 195 -5.90 17.90 -3.64
CA TYR A 195 -6.65 16.98 -4.51
C TYR A 195 -5.71 16.05 -5.28
N ALA A 196 -4.68 16.60 -5.93
CA ALA A 196 -3.75 15.82 -6.74
C ALA A 196 -3.00 14.76 -5.91
N PHE A 197 -2.55 15.13 -4.71
CA PHE A 197 -1.86 14.22 -3.82
C PHE A 197 -2.80 13.21 -3.20
N ARG A 198 -4.05 13.58 -2.85
CA ARG A 198 -5.07 12.60 -2.46
C ARG A 198 -5.26 11.53 -3.56
N CYS A 199 -5.43 11.92 -4.82
CA CYS A 199 -5.52 10.97 -5.94
C CYS A 199 -4.24 10.14 -6.12
N PHE A 200 -3.09 10.66 -5.69
CA PHE A 200 -1.85 9.90 -5.67
C PHE A 200 -1.84 8.86 -4.55
N LEU A 201 -2.21 9.24 -3.32
CA LEU A 201 -2.35 8.33 -2.18
C LEU A 201 -3.34 7.19 -2.46
N LEU A 202 -4.44 7.48 -3.14
CA LEU A 202 -5.39 6.43 -3.57
C LEU A 202 -4.75 5.42 -4.53
N ARG A 203 -3.88 5.87 -5.43
CA ARG A 203 -3.13 4.97 -6.34
C ARG A 203 -2.06 4.16 -5.62
N LEU A 204 -1.58 4.66 -4.48
CA LEU A 204 -0.63 3.96 -3.60
C LEU A 204 -1.33 3.00 -2.62
N GLY A 205 -2.66 2.94 -2.60
CA GLY A 205 -3.42 2.01 -1.75
C GLY A 205 -3.90 2.59 -0.40
N PHE A 206 -3.74 3.89 -0.15
CA PHE A 206 -4.19 4.53 1.11
C PHE A 206 -5.73 4.74 1.12
N ILE A 207 -6.49 3.64 1.07
CA ILE A 207 -7.96 3.59 0.93
C ILE A 207 -8.56 2.97 2.19
N GLY A 208 -9.60 3.57 2.77
CA GLY A 208 -10.23 3.05 4.00
C GLY A 208 -9.97 3.92 5.23
N SER A 209 -10.60 3.58 6.35
CA SER A 209 -10.49 4.35 7.61
C SER A 209 -9.18 4.13 8.34
N GLU A 210 -8.52 3.00 8.13
CA GLU A 210 -7.22 2.65 8.68
C GLU A 210 -6.15 3.67 8.29
N TYR A 211 -6.16 4.17 7.04
CA TYR A 211 -5.22 5.18 6.57
C TYR A 211 -5.64 6.63 6.87
N LYS A 212 -6.66 6.85 7.70
CA LYS A 212 -7.21 8.20 7.94
C LYS A 212 -6.17 9.13 8.54
N VAL A 213 -5.36 8.62 9.48
CA VAL A 213 -4.32 9.40 10.16
C VAL A 213 -3.19 9.74 9.20
N GLU A 214 -2.69 8.76 8.45
CA GLU A 214 -1.62 8.93 7.48
C GLU A 214 -2.04 9.88 6.36
N ARG A 215 -3.27 9.75 5.84
CA ARG A 215 -3.79 10.72 4.86
C ARG A 215 -3.86 12.12 5.44
N LYS A 216 -4.28 12.30 6.70
CA LYS A 216 -4.29 13.61 7.35
C LYS A 216 -2.88 14.18 7.41
N ILE A 217 -1.90 13.39 7.84
CA ILE A 217 -0.49 13.78 7.95
C ILE A 217 0.10 14.14 6.57
N LEU A 218 -0.09 13.28 5.57
CA LEU A 218 0.47 13.43 4.23
C LEU A 218 -0.17 14.55 3.40
N LEU A 219 -1.36 15.03 3.80
CA LEU A 219 -2.07 16.13 3.14
C LEU A 219 -1.95 17.46 3.90
N LYS A 220 -1.43 17.49 5.13
CA LYS A 220 -1.47 18.66 6.02
C LYS A 220 -0.76 19.89 5.46
N ASN A 221 0.34 19.68 4.73
CA ASN A 221 1.19 20.74 4.19
C ASN A 221 0.78 21.22 2.78
N LEU A 222 -0.27 20.61 2.20
CA LEU A 222 -0.70 20.88 0.82
C LEU A 222 -1.86 21.86 0.79
N THR A 223 -1.86 22.73 -0.22
CA THR A 223 -2.90 23.74 -0.41
C THR A 223 -4.06 23.24 -1.27
N GLY A 224 -5.23 23.86 -1.07
CA GLY A 224 -6.45 23.56 -1.81
C GLY A 224 -7.37 22.54 -1.14
N SER A 225 -8.45 22.19 -1.84
CA SER A 225 -9.45 21.23 -1.37
C SER A 225 -9.06 19.79 -1.67
N SER A 226 -9.28 18.85 -0.76
CA SER A 226 -9.08 17.42 -1.07
C SER A 226 -10.22 16.83 -1.93
N ALA A 227 -11.38 17.48 -1.97
CA ALA A 227 -12.59 16.98 -2.63
C ALA A 227 -12.72 17.46 -4.09
N PHE A 228 -12.32 18.70 -4.37
CA PHE A 228 -12.56 19.33 -5.66
C PHE A 228 -11.28 19.56 -6.46
N LYS A 229 -11.24 19.07 -7.70
CA LYS A 229 -10.07 19.23 -8.58
C LYS A 229 -9.67 20.69 -8.80
N ASN A 230 -10.64 21.60 -8.84
CA ASN A 230 -10.43 23.03 -9.09
C ASN A 230 -10.57 23.88 -7.81
N GLY A 231 -10.32 23.30 -6.63
CA GLY A 231 -10.30 24.04 -5.36
C GLY A 231 -11.66 24.27 -4.69
N GLY A 232 -12.77 24.12 -5.42
CA GLY A 232 -14.11 24.43 -4.91
C GLY A 232 -14.37 25.95 -4.89
N VAL A 233 -15.64 26.36 -4.79
CA VAL A 233 -15.98 27.77 -4.58
C VAL A 233 -15.65 28.10 -3.12
N SER A 234 -14.71 29.04 -2.94
CA SER A 234 -14.16 29.51 -1.66
C SER A 234 -13.09 28.60 -1.03
N HIS A 235 -11.93 29.21 -0.81
CA HIS A 235 -10.77 28.68 -0.09
C HIS A 235 -11.10 28.34 1.38
N GLU A 236 -11.88 27.31 1.64
CA GLU A 236 -11.97 26.71 2.97
C GLU A 236 -10.97 25.57 3.08
N VAL A 237 -9.97 25.80 3.93
CA VAL A 237 -9.04 24.78 4.40
C VAL A 237 -9.87 23.75 5.18
N SER A 238 -10.27 22.66 4.53
CA SER A 238 -10.93 21.56 5.24
C SER A 238 -9.95 20.89 6.22
N GLU A 239 -10.35 20.88 7.49
CA GLU A 239 -9.70 20.36 8.71
C GLU A 239 -9.64 18.81 8.79
#